data_AF-A0A0C4DJR7-F1
#
_entry.id   AF-A0A0C4DJR7-F1
#
_cell.length_a   1.000
_cell.length_b   1.000
_cell.length_c   1.000
_cell.angle_alpha   90.00
_cell.angle_beta   90.00
_cell.angle_gamma   90.00
#
_symmetry.space_group_name_H-M   'P 1'
#
loop_
_entity.id
_entity.type
_entity.pdbx_description
1 polymer ?
#
loop_
_entity_poly.entity_id
_entity_poly.type
_entity_poly.pdbx_seq_one_letter_code
_entity_poly.pdbx_strand_id
1 'polypeptide(L)'
;MIKIGRPLPPKSNTNPRPSKRRKTTPIHPSHEPHHPSTSPSLTPVVNDIPSSSSPPPSPSKPAKSPKPAPQTFTEVDSLRKQAEPYRLAVAELPIHLLDFSWSRGSNRPLDRNHVAHLCRSFQNGGLARRAEQHYIQVSCSAAAVQKMIINALPDTNQSHIQDRRQYVLSFRNWADFIDERPELMAGQHRIEALKDYVKQTHSDSSDLWWICEFYDKDTLPVELDIKLRVNRRDLTLPDTHGQIWLQLVSAFDRDPTLFSVERNVNKKGIEKSMLDILCLTSEARFPISRLVTLWRSERWRPRVTRWCRTSLGRTTFNISKWYQIAGYRLDDYWFDAFYQVLETLRALPTSTSESIQISDWNVLAGSLKSDTYDAADVHQ
;
A
#
# COMPACT_ATOMS: atom_id res chain seq x y z
N MET A 1 -2.30 -57.60 23.98
CA MET A 1 -3.25 -57.74 22.84
C MET A 1 -3.97 -56.42 22.62
N ILE A 2 -4.86 -56.34 21.62
CA ILE A 2 -5.55 -55.13 21.12
C ILE A 2 -4.61 -54.20 20.31
N LYS A 3 -4.98 -53.98 19.04
CA LYS A 3 -4.39 -52.99 18.11
C LYS A 3 -5.52 -52.12 17.57
N ILE A 4 -5.36 -50.81 17.65
CA ILE A 4 -6.17 -49.78 16.95
C ILE A 4 -5.17 -48.66 16.61
N GLY A 5 -5.15 -48.01 15.45
CA GLY A 5 -5.97 -48.14 14.24
C GLY A 5 -5.94 -46.79 13.50
N ARG A 6 -5.06 -46.63 12.50
CA ARG A 6 -4.80 -45.31 11.88
C ARG A 6 -6.03 -44.78 11.10
N PRO A 7 -6.41 -43.50 11.25
CA PRO A 7 -7.37 -42.85 10.36
C PRO A 7 -6.88 -42.78 8.90
N LEU A 8 -7.83 -42.84 7.96
CA LEU A 8 -7.60 -42.66 6.52
C LEU A 8 -7.85 -41.20 6.09
N PRO A 9 -7.23 -40.73 4.99
CA PRO A 9 -7.41 -39.35 4.50
C PRO A 9 -8.80 -39.10 3.90
N PRO A 10 -9.28 -37.85 3.86
CA PRO A 10 -10.58 -37.48 3.29
C PRO A 10 -10.62 -37.66 1.77
N LYS A 11 -11.80 -38.02 1.24
CA LYS A 11 -12.01 -38.29 -0.19
C LYS A 11 -11.98 -37.02 -1.05
N SER A 12 -11.37 -37.12 -2.24
CA SER A 12 -11.37 -36.07 -3.27
C SER A 12 -12.76 -35.83 -3.84
N ASN A 13 -13.28 -34.61 -3.71
CA ASN A 13 -14.63 -34.26 -4.14
C ASN A 13 -14.66 -33.68 -5.57
N THR A 14 -14.52 -34.55 -6.57
CA THR A 14 -14.51 -34.17 -8.00
C THR A 14 -15.91 -34.03 -8.56
N ASN A 15 -16.44 -32.80 -8.61
CA ASN A 15 -17.64 -32.47 -9.39
C ASN A 15 -17.26 -31.91 -10.78
N PRO A 16 -17.85 -32.41 -11.89
CA PRO A 16 -17.46 -32.01 -13.24
C PRO A 16 -17.94 -30.61 -13.60
N ARG A 17 -17.07 -29.84 -14.26
CA ARG A 17 -17.34 -28.47 -14.73
C ARG A 17 -18.17 -28.49 -16.01
N PRO A 18 -19.31 -27.76 -16.11
CA PRO A 18 -20.10 -27.71 -17.33
C PRO A 18 -19.30 -27.11 -18.51
N SER A 19 -19.62 -27.56 -19.72
CA SER A 19 -18.79 -27.40 -20.90
C SER A 19 -18.84 -26.01 -21.55
N LYS A 20 -17.79 -25.67 -22.31
CA LYS A 20 -17.61 -24.36 -22.95
C LYS A 20 -18.66 -24.14 -24.05
N ARG A 21 -19.59 -23.19 -23.86
CA ARG A 21 -20.47 -22.69 -24.93
C ARG A 21 -19.60 -22.02 -26.02
N ARG A 22 -19.43 -22.69 -27.17
CA ARG A 22 -18.71 -22.14 -28.33
C ARG A 22 -19.39 -20.86 -28.81
N LYS A 23 -18.62 -19.81 -29.10
CA LYS A 23 -19.07 -18.72 -29.98
C LYS A 23 -18.98 -19.22 -31.42
N THR A 24 -20.10 -19.27 -32.13
CA THR A 24 -20.13 -19.41 -33.59
C THR A 24 -19.98 -18.03 -34.22
N THR A 25 -19.03 -17.90 -35.14
CA THR A 25 -18.86 -16.71 -35.99
C THR A 25 -19.61 -16.94 -37.30
N PRO A 26 -20.61 -16.13 -37.66
CA PRO A 26 -21.18 -16.15 -39.00
C PRO A 26 -20.16 -15.56 -39.98
N ILE A 27 -19.81 -16.32 -41.02
CA ILE A 27 -19.03 -15.82 -42.16
C ILE A 27 -20.03 -15.24 -43.18
N HIS A 28 -19.72 -14.06 -43.71
CA HIS A 28 -20.51 -13.39 -44.74
C HIS A 28 -20.01 -13.81 -46.13
N PRO A 29 -20.89 -14.30 -47.02
CA PRO A 29 -20.72 -14.17 -48.46
C PRO A 29 -21.64 -13.07 -49.00
N SER A 30 -21.33 -12.55 -50.18
CA SER A 30 -22.15 -11.59 -50.92
C SER A 30 -22.61 -12.19 -52.23
N HIS A 31 -23.87 -12.01 -52.63
CA HIS A 31 -24.27 -11.46 -53.94
C HIS A 31 -25.80 -11.49 -54.14
N GLU A 32 -26.32 -10.37 -54.66
CA GLU A 32 -27.62 -10.24 -55.35
C GLU A 32 -27.53 -10.74 -56.81
N PRO A 33 -28.63 -10.80 -57.63
CA PRO A 33 -29.99 -10.28 -57.42
C PRO A 33 -31.13 -11.29 -57.73
N HIS A 34 -32.41 -10.87 -57.60
CA HIS A 34 -33.43 -10.90 -58.68
C HIS A 34 -34.84 -10.44 -58.20
N HIS A 35 -35.53 -9.67 -59.04
CA HIS A 35 -36.93 -9.19 -58.96
C HIS A 35 -37.76 -9.82 -60.12
N PRO A 36 -39.05 -9.49 -60.38
CA PRO A 36 -40.17 -8.98 -59.56
C PRO A 36 -41.51 -9.78 -59.75
N SER A 37 -42.57 -9.49 -58.96
CA SER A 37 -44.04 -9.61 -59.27
C SER A 37 -44.89 -9.57 -57.97
N THR A 38 -46.15 -9.10 -57.90
CA THR A 38 -46.98 -8.19 -58.73
C THR A 38 -48.09 -7.53 -57.87
N SER A 39 -48.72 -6.47 -58.37
CA SER A 39 -49.85 -5.67 -57.80
C SER A 39 -51.22 -6.38 -58.00
N PRO A 40 -52.43 -5.75 -57.82
CA PRO A 40 -52.82 -4.39 -57.38
C PRO A 40 -53.58 -4.43 -56.02
N SER A 41 -54.43 -3.50 -55.54
CA SER A 41 -55.07 -2.24 -56.01
C SER A 41 -55.38 -1.37 -54.76
N LEU A 42 -56.10 -0.22 -54.71
CA LEU A 42 -57.04 0.50 -55.58
C LEU A 42 -56.65 2.01 -55.72
N THR A 43 -57.48 2.80 -56.41
CA THR A 43 -57.33 4.25 -56.66
C THR A 43 -58.67 5.01 -56.38
N PRO A 44 -58.92 6.27 -56.85
CA PRO A 44 -58.50 7.48 -56.16
C PRO A 44 -59.65 8.50 -55.93
N VAL A 45 -59.36 9.60 -55.21
CA VAL A 45 -60.10 10.88 -55.33
C VAL A 45 -59.09 12.03 -55.37
N VAL A 46 -59.41 13.08 -56.12
CA VAL A 46 -58.55 14.26 -56.38
C VAL A 46 -59.31 15.53 -55.95
N ASN A 47 -58.61 16.54 -55.43
CA ASN A 47 -58.69 17.95 -55.86
C ASN A 47 -57.84 18.92 -54.99
N ASP A 48 -57.02 19.69 -55.69
CA ASP A 48 -56.68 21.10 -55.47
C ASP A 48 -55.85 21.58 -54.24
N ILE A 49 -55.40 22.84 -54.36
CA ILE A 49 -54.11 23.45 -53.96
C ILE A 49 -54.38 24.97 -53.72
N PRO A 50 -53.60 25.82 -52.96
CA PRO A 50 -52.37 25.63 -52.17
C PRO A 50 -52.38 26.19 -50.70
N SER A 51 -51.23 26.05 -50.02
CA SER A 51 -50.61 27.01 -49.06
C SER A 51 -51.34 27.48 -47.79
N SER A 52 -50.88 27.01 -46.63
CA SER A 52 -50.02 27.81 -45.71
C SER A 52 -49.52 26.98 -44.50
N SER A 53 -48.67 27.60 -43.67
CA SER A 53 -48.10 27.11 -42.38
C SER A 53 -47.23 25.82 -42.37
N SER A 54 -45.91 26.00 -42.50
CA SER A 54 -44.90 25.01 -42.07
C SER A 54 -44.52 25.22 -40.60
N PRO A 55 -44.49 24.17 -39.74
CA PRO A 55 -43.95 24.27 -38.37
C PRO A 55 -42.42 24.52 -38.33
N PRO A 56 -41.88 25.03 -37.21
CA PRO A 56 -40.44 25.33 -37.08
C PRO A 56 -39.56 24.06 -37.02
N PRO A 57 -38.27 24.15 -37.40
CA PRO A 57 -37.36 23.00 -37.45
C PRO A 57 -36.94 22.51 -36.07
N SER A 58 -36.85 21.18 -35.92
CA SER A 58 -36.38 20.50 -34.70
C SER A 58 -34.93 20.86 -34.34
N PRO A 59 -34.57 20.93 -33.04
CA PRO A 59 -33.23 21.29 -32.60
C PRO A 59 -32.17 20.28 -33.06
N SER A 60 -31.05 20.79 -33.58
CA SER A 60 -29.91 20.00 -34.03
C SER A 60 -29.19 19.31 -32.86
N LYS A 61 -28.79 18.05 -33.06
CA LYS A 61 -28.06 17.28 -32.05
C LYS A 61 -26.68 17.90 -31.82
N PRO A 62 -26.21 18.06 -30.57
CA PRO A 62 -24.88 18.61 -30.30
C PRO A 62 -23.79 17.73 -30.92
N ALA A 63 -22.78 18.38 -31.49
CA ALA A 63 -21.65 17.69 -32.12
C ALA A 63 -20.92 16.80 -31.12
N LYS A 64 -20.51 15.59 -31.56
CA LYS A 64 -19.69 14.70 -30.73
C LYS A 64 -18.37 15.41 -30.42
N SER A 65 -18.01 15.47 -29.14
CA SER A 65 -16.69 15.93 -28.71
C SER A 65 -15.58 15.10 -29.38
N PRO A 66 -14.41 15.71 -29.67
CA PRO A 66 -13.29 15.00 -30.28
C PRO A 66 -12.90 13.75 -29.47
N LYS A 67 -12.47 12.70 -30.17
CA LYS A 67 -11.82 11.56 -29.48
C LYS A 67 -10.63 12.11 -28.67
N PRO A 68 -10.41 11.63 -27.43
CA PRO A 68 -9.17 11.94 -26.72
C PRO A 68 -7.97 11.47 -27.56
N ALA A 69 -6.88 12.22 -27.50
CA ALA A 69 -5.62 11.83 -28.12
C ALA A 69 -5.19 10.43 -27.63
N PRO A 70 -4.49 9.63 -28.46
CA PRO A 70 -3.95 8.36 -28.02
C PRO A 70 -3.05 8.56 -26.80
N GLN A 71 -3.15 7.65 -25.82
CA GLN A 71 -2.36 7.73 -24.60
C GLN A 71 -0.87 7.59 -24.94
N THR A 72 -0.11 8.67 -24.78
CA THR A 72 1.34 8.64 -24.90
C THR A 72 1.93 7.73 -23.82
N PHE A 73 2.74 6.76 -24.26
CA PHE A 73 3.54 5.95 -23.35
C PHE A 73 4.43 6.88 -22.53
N THR A 74 4.41 6.71 -21.22
CA THR A 74 5.18 7.53 -20.28
C THR A 74 6.13 6.61 -19.53
N GLU A 75 7.42 6.68 -19.85
CA GLU A 75 8.44 6.02 -19.05
C GLU A 75 8.59 6.77 -17.71
N VAL A 76 8.67 6.02 -16.61
CA VAL A 76 8.78 6.58 -15.26
C VAL A 76 9.84 5.80 -14.51
N ASP A 77 10.90 6.50 -14.10
CA ASP A 77 12.02 5.91 -13.39
C ASP A 77 11.63 5.26 -12.06
N SER A 78 12.46 4.32 -11.59
CA SER A 78 12.27 3.70 -10.27
C SER A 78 12.42 4.74 -9.16
N LEU A 79 11.76 4.56 -8.00
CA LEU A 79 11.92 5.49 -6.87
C LEU A 79 13.39 5.58 -6.41
N ARG A 80 14.14 4.47 -6.51
CA ARG A 80 15.58 4.44 -6.20
C ARG A 80 16.40 5.27 -7.18
N LYS A 81 16.06 5.24 -8.49
CA LYS A 81 16.70 6.06 -9.53
C LYS A 81 16.30 7.54 -9.44
N GLN A 82 15.03 7.84 -9.14
CA GLN A 82 14.58 9.20 -8.81
C GLN A 82 15.30 9.76 -7.58
N ALA A 83 15.69 8.89 -6.63
CA ALA A 83 16.46 9.24 -5.44
C ALA A 83 17.99 9.14 -5.58
N GLU A 84 18.49 8.70 -6.73
CA GLU A 84 19.93 8.55 -6.99
C GLU A 84 20.74 9.84 -6.82
N PRO A 85 20.24 11.05 -7.18
CA PRO A 85 20.94 12.30 -6.88
C PRO A 85 21.25 12.50 -5.39
N TYR A 86 20.40 11.98 -4.50
CA TYR A 86 20.47 12.09 -3.04
C TYR A 86 21.13 10.87 -2.38
N ARG A 87 21.55 9.85 -3.15
CA ARG A 87 22.26 8.68 -2.60
C ARG A 87 23.71 9.05 -2.31
N LEU A 88 24.09 9.01 -1.02
CA LEU A 88 25.43 9.31 -0.55
C LEU A 88 26.40 8.17 -0.83
N ALA A 89 25.99 6.93 -0.52
CA ALA A 89 26.81 5.72 -0.66
C ALA A 89 25.94 4.46 -0.75
N VAL A 90 26.57 3.35 -1.15
CA VAL A 90 26.09 1.99 -0.91
C VAL A 90 27.17 1.27 -0.09
N ALA A 91 26.84 0.69 1.07
CA ALA A 91 27.85 0.10 1.94
C ALA A 91 27.34 -1.06 2.82
N GLU A 92 28.24 -1.98 3.18
CA GLU A 92 28.01 -2.97 4.23
C GLU A 92 28.06 -2.32 5.61
N LEU A 93 26.94 -2.35 6.36
CA LEU A 93 26.81 -1.81 7.72
C LEU A 93 26.37 -2.92 8.71
N PRO A 94 26.94 -2.98 9.93
CA PRO A 94 26.43 -3.82 11.02
C PRO A 94 25.02 -3.39 11.45
N ILE A 95 24.07 -4.33 11.52
CA ILE A 95 22.65 -4.01 11.78
C ILE A 95 22.40 -3.40 13.16
N HIS A 96 23.33 -3.59 14.10
CA HIS A 96 23.22 -3.08 15.46
C HIS A 96 23.52 -1.57 15.56
N LEU A 97 24.05 -0.96 14.49
CA LEU A 97 24.31 0.48 14.39
C LEU A 97 23.15 1.27 13.73
N LEU A 98 22.22 0.58 13.07
CA LEU A 98 20.99 1.19 12.54
C LEU A 98 20.12 1.73 13.67
N ASP A 99 19.52 2.91 13.50
CA ASP A 99 18.37 3.30 14.32
C ASP A 99 17.06 2.80 13.69
N PHE A 100 16.18 2.27 14.53
CA PHE A 100 14.85 1.79 14.17
C PHE A 100 13.78 2.81 14.59
N SER A 101 14.14 3.77 15.43
CA SER A 101 13.34 4.92 15.84
C SER A 101 13.25 5.90 14.68
N TRP A 102 12.06 6.17 14.16
CA TRP A 102 11.90 7.16 13.11
C TRP A 102 11.79 8.55 13.74
N SER A 103 12.67 9.47 13.33
CA SER A 103 12.61 10.89 13.71
C SER A 103 11.29 11.55 13.29
N ARG A 104 10.58 10.99 12.30
CA ARG A 104 9.25 11.43 11.84
C ARG A 104 8.36 10.23 11.50
N GLY A 105 7.27 10.06 12.26
CA GLY A 105 6.30 8.99 12.05
C GLY A 105 6.72 7.64 12.64
N SER A 106 6.37 6.55 11.98
CA SER A 106 6.70 5.19 12.41
C SER A 106 6.83 4.24 11.22
N ASN A 107 7.73 3.27 11.30
CA ASN A 107 7.78 2.16 10.35
C ASN A 107 6.48 1.32 10.42
N ARG A 108 6.30 0.38 9.48
CA ARG A 108 5.22 -0.61 9.56
C ARG A 108 5.38 -1.47 10.83
N PRO A 109 4.31 -2.06 11.40
CA PRO A 109 4.47 -3.11 12.41
C PRO A 109 5.27 -4.31 11.85
N LEU A 110 6.06 -4.98 12.71
CA LEU A 110 6.72 -6.24 12.34
C LEU A 110 5.69 -7.37 12.20
N ASP A 111 5.63 -7.99 11.03
CA ASP A 111 4.85 -9.20 10.79
C ASP A 111 5.76 -10.41 11.06
N ARG A 112 5.48 -11.14 12.15
CA ARG A 112 6.27 -12.31 12.56
C ARG A 112 6.11 -13.51 11.60
N ASN A 113 4.99 -13.64 10.89
CA ASN A 113 4.81 -14.68 9.88
C ASN A 113 5.65 -14.38 8.64
N HIS A 114 5.71 -13.12 8.22
CA HIS A 114 6.57 -12.67 7.12
C HIS A 114 8.06 -12.76 7.48
N VAL A 115 8.47 -12.38 8.71
CA VAL A 115 9.83 -12.61 9.22
C VAL A 115 10.20 -14.10 9.20
N ALA A 116 9.32 -14.98 9.71
CA ALA A 116 9.54 -16.42 9.67
C ALA A 116 9.50 -17.02 8.24
N HIS A 117 8.88 -16.34 7.27
CA HIS A 117 8.98 -16.69 5.85
C HIS A 117 10.32 -16.30 5.24
N LEU A 118 10.79 -15.07 5.50
CA LEU A 118 12.11 -14.60 5.07
C LEU A 118 13.25 -15.44 5.66
N CYS A 119 13.19 -15.79 6.95
CA CYS A 119 14.18 -16.66 7.60
C CYS A 119 14.28 -18.04 6.93
N ARG A 120 13.14 -18.66 6.59
CA ARG A 120 13.11 -19.92 5.82
C ARG A 120 13.59 -19.75 4.37
N SER A 121 13.38 -18.58 3.77
CA SER A 121 13.95 -18.27 2.46
C SER A 121 15.47 -18.20 2.50
N PHE A 122 16.05 -17.59 3.55
CA PHE A 122 17.50 -17.58 3.77
C PHE A 122 18.08 -18.98 4.02
N GLN A 123 17.35 -19.86 4.72
CA GLN A 123 17.75 -21.27 4.95
C GLN A 123 17.74 -22.09 3.65
N ASN A 124 16.75 -21.89 2.78
CA ASN A 124 16.57 -22.72 1.57
C ASN A 124 17.32 -22.19 0.33
N GLY A 125 17.51 -20.87 0.22
CA GLY A 125 18.11 -20.21 -0.96
C GLY A 125 19.35 -19.37 -0.65
N GLY A 126 19.80 -19.33 0.60
CA GLY A 126 20.94 -18.54 1.04
C GLY A 126 20.65 -17.05 1.23
N LEU A 127 21.65 -16.35 1.77
CA LEU A 127 21.59 -14.92 2.05
C LEU A 127 22.06 -14.11 0.84
N ALA A 128 21.14 -13.83 -0.09
CA ALA A 128 21.40 -13.04 -1.31
C ALA A 128 21.58 -11.52 -1.04
N ARG A 129 22.45 -11.15 -0.09
CA ARG A 129 22.65 -9.75 0.38
C ARG A 129 23.21 -8.82 -0.70
N ARG A 130 23.99 -9.36 -1.66
CA ARG A 130 24.62 -8.62 -2.79
C ARG A 130 23.69 -8.35 -3.97
N ALA A 131 22.42 -8.74 -3.91
CA ALA A 131 21.44 -8.42 -4.93
C ALA A 131 20.75 -7.09 -4.61
N GLU A 132 20.75 -6.12 -5.54
CA GLU A 132 20.32 -4.74 -5.28
C GLU A 132 18.90 -4.61 -4.75
N GLN A 133 17.97 -5.47 -5.24
CA GLN A 133 16.59 -5.53 -4.77
C GLN A 133 16.45 -5.93 -3.29
N HIS A 134 17.51 -6.45 -2.67
CA HIS A 134 17.57 -6.77 -1.24
C HIS A 134 18.26 -5.69 -0.40
N TYR A 135 18.92 -4.68 -1.01
CA TYR A 135 19.55 -3.60 -0.24
C TYR A 135 18.49 -2.86 0.58
N ILE A 136 18.82 -2.57 1.83
CA ILE A 136 17.97 -1.80 2.75
C ILE A 136 18.23 -0.31 2.57
N GLN A 137 17.26 0.54 2.93
CA GLN A 137 17.35 1.99 2.72
C GLN A 137 17.49 2.68 4.07
N VAL A 138 18.46 3.60 4.18
CA VAL A 138 18.76 4.33 5.41
C VAL A 138 18.97 5.81 5.13
N SER A 139 18.58 6.69 6.05
CA SER A 139 18.83 8.13 5.98
C SER A 139 19.86 8.56 7.02
N CYS A 140 20.83 9.36 6.61
CA CYS A 140 21.95 9.83 7.43
C CYS A 140 22.42 11.21 6.93
N SER A 141 23.18 11.98 7.73
CA SER A 141 23.80 13.22 7.23
C SER A 141 24.86 12.94 6.16
N ALA A 142 25.00 13.88 5.21
CA ALA A 142 26.10 13.88 4.24
C ALA A 142 27.48 13.89 4.91
N ALA A 143 27.63 14.65 6.01
CA ALA A 143 28.88 14.79 6.75
C ALA A 143 29.36 13.46 7.37
N ALA A 144 28.45 12.67 7.96
CA ALA A 144 28.77 11.37 8.52
C ALA A 144 29.31 10.40 7.46
N VAL A 145 28.62 10.29 6.31
CA VAL A 145 29.02 9.40 5.23
C VAL A 145 30.33 9.87 4.57
N GLN A 146 30.54 11.19 4.41
CA GLN A 146 31.79 11.74 3.89
C GLN A 146 33.00 11.42 4.80
N LYS A 147 32.85 11.57 6.13
CA LYS A 147 33.91 11.22 7.10
C LYS A 147 34.28 9.73 7.02
N MET A 148 33.30 8.85 6.83
CA MET A 148 33.56 7.42 6.59
C MET A 148 34.27 7.16 5.25
N ILE A 149 33.87 7.82 4.16
CA ILE A 149 34.51 7.66 2.85
C ILE A 149 35.99 8.10 2.88
N ILE A 150 36.30 9.18 3.61
CA ILE A 150 37.68 9.66 3.80
C ILE A 150 38.50 8.63 4.60
N ASN A 151 37.98 8.19 5.75
CA ASN A 151 38.72 7.27 6.63
C ASN A 151 38.89 5.86 6.05
N ALA A 152 37.99 5.42 5.17
CA ALA A 152 38.07 4.12 4.50
C ALA A 152 39.04 4.09 3.30
N LEU A 153 39.40 5.24 2.72
CA LEU A 153 40.20 5.34 1.48
C LEU A 153 41.20 6.53 1.52
N PRO A 154 42.28 6.46 2.32
CA PRO A 154 43.18 7.60 2.54
C PRO A 154 43.83 8.17 1.27
N ASP A 155 44.30 7.30 0.35
CA ASP A 155 45.11 7.71 -0.80
C ASP A 155 44.31 8.04 -2.08
N THR A 156 42.97 8.08 -2.03
CA THR A 156 42.15 8.17 -3.26
C THR A 156 41.76 9.61 -3.61
N ASN A 157 42.45 10.17 -4.61
CA ASN A 157 42.17 11.47 -5.24
C ASN A 157 40.67 11.82 -5.33
N GLN A 158 40.33 13.05 -4.93
CA GLN A 158 38.93 13.51 -4.77
C GLN A 158 38.14 13.57 -6.09
N SER A 159 38.80 13.51 -7.25
CA SER A 159 38.16 13.52 -8.58
C SER A 159 37.16 12.38 -8.81
N HIS A 160 37.38 11.20 -8.22
CA HIS A 160 36.54 10.01 -8.45
C HIS A 160 35.31 9.87 -7.54
N ILE A 161 34.88 10.93 -6.84
CA ILE A 161 33.73 10.84 -5.89
C ILE A 161 32.42 10.40 -6.59
N GLN A 162 32.25 10.68 -7.89
CA GLN A 162 31.07 10.26 -8.65
C GLN A 162 31.08 8.75 -8.98
N ASP A 163 32.22 8.15 -9.31
CA ASP A 163 32.35 6.69 -9.53
C ASP A 163 32.05 5.89 -8.26
N ARG A 164 32.38 6.44 -7.08
CA ARG A 164 32.17 5.80 -5.76
C ARG A 164 30.68 5.44 -5.49
N ARG A 165 29.73 6.01 -6.25
CA ARG A 165 28.30 5.63 -6.19
C ARG A 165 27.96 4.25 -6.79
N GLN A 166 28.89 3.63 -7.51
CA GLN A 166 28.70 2.33 -8.16
C GLN A 166 29.28 1.15 -7.36
N TYR A 167 30.14 1.42 -6.36
CA TYR A 167 30.82 0.40 -5.56
C TYR A 167 30.18 0.22 -4.19
N VAL A 168 30.16 -1.02 -3.69
CA VAL A 168 29.74 -1.32 -2.31
C VAL A 168 30.93 -1.11 -1.37
N LEU A 169 30.85 -0.09 -0.52
CA LEU A 169 31.87 0.23 0.48
C LEU A 169 31.74 -0.67 1.74
N SER A 170 32.74 -0.65 2.60
CA SER A 170 32.73 -1.32 3.90
C SER A 170 32.67 -0.27 5.01
N PHE A 171 31.54 -0.21 5.74
CA PHE A 171 31.35 0.67 6.90
C PHE A 171 31.23 -0.15 8.20
N ARG A 172 32.01 -1.23 8.33
CA ARG A 172 31.98 -2.10 9.53
C ARG A 172 32.49 -1.38 10.79
N ASN A 173 33.42 -0.44 10.59
CA ASN A 173 34.05 0.45 11.56
C ASN A 173 33.30 1.79 11.74
N TRP A 174 32.00 1.86 11.42
CA TRP A 174 31.21 3.10 11.53
C TRP A 174 31.23 3.70 12.93
N ALA A 175 31.09 2.86 13.97
CA ALA A 175 31.11 3.29 15.37
C ALA A 175 32.46 3.86 15.84
N ASP A 176 33.56 3.56 15.14
CA ASP A 176 34.91 4.03 15.51
C ASP A 176 35.12 5.51 15.12
N PHE A 177 34.23 6.06 14.28
CA PHE A 177 34.35 7.41 13.75
C PHE A 177 33.07 8.26 13.82
N ILE A 178 31.88 7.65 13.97
CA ILE A 178 30.58 8.31 13.80
C ILE A 178 29.61 7.97 14.93
N ASP A 179 29.20 8.98 15.70
CA ASP A 179 28.16 8.85 16.74
C ASP A 179 26.73 8.83 16.16
N GLU A 180 26.52 9.41 14.97
CA GLU A 180 25.23 9.37 14.26
C GLU A 180 24.90 7.94 13.82
N ARG A 181 23.71 7.45 14.18
CA ARG A 181 23.17 6.15 13.76
C ARG A 181 22.29 6.32 12.52
N PRO A 182 22.56 5.62 11.39
CA PRO A 182 21.72 5.71 10.20
C PRO A 182 20.29 5.22 10.47
N GLU A 183 19.30 6.05 10.15
CA GLU A 183 17.89 5.76 10.44
C GLU A 183 17.28 4.85 9.36
N LEU A 184 16.66 3.74 9.76
CA LEU A 184 16.17 2.70 8.85
C LEU A 184 14.87 3.10 8.14
N MET A 185 14.98 3.63 6.91
CA MET A 185 13.84 3.99 6.05
C MET A 185 13.04 2.78 5.57
N ALA A 186 13.71 1.69 5.17
CA ALA A 186 13.05 0.48 4.67
C ALA A 186 13.92 -0.77 4.83
N GLY A 187 13.30 -1.91 5.18
CA GLY A 187 13.97 -3.21 5.25
C GLY A 187 13.87 -3.97 6.58
N GLN A 188 13.15 -3.44 7.57
CA GLN A 188 13.07 -4.00 8.93
C GLN A 188 12.80 -5.52 9.00
N HIS A 189 11.93 -6.08 8.16
CA HIS A 189 11.59 -7.50 8.21
C HIS A 189 12.77 -8.38 7.72
N ARG A 190 13.62 -7.89 6.80
CA ARG A 190 14.86 -8.56 6.38
C ARG A 190 15.89 -8.57 7.51
N ILE A 191 16.00 -7.45 8.24
CA ILE A 191 16.93 -7.31 9.37
C ILE A 191 16.51 -8.17 10.55
N GLU A 192 15.22 -8.21 10.88
CA GLU A 192 14.69 -9.09 11.94
C GLU A 192 14.84 -10.57 11.55
N ALA A 193 14.56 -10.91 10.29
CA ALA A 193 14.78 -12.27 9.77
C ALA A 193 16.27 -12.67 9.75
N LEU A 194 17.20 -11.72 9.62
CA LEU A 194 18.64 -11.99 9.78
C LEU A 194 19.01 -12.33 11.22
N LYS A 195 18.46 -11.61 12.22
CA LYS A 195 18.67 -11.94 13.64
C LYS A 195 18.14 -13.35 13.95
N ASP A 196 16.93 -13.64 13.52
CA ASP A 196 16.30 -14.96 13.69
C ASP A 196 17.09 -16.06 12.96
N TYR A 197 17.64 -15.78 11.77
CA TYR A 197 18.46 -16.70 11.00
C TYR A 197 19.79 -17.02 11.70
N VAL A 198 20.59 -16.00 12.05
CA VAL A 198 21.90 -16.17 12.71
C VAL A 198 21.75 -16.92 14.04
N LYS A 199 20.68 -16.64 14.80
CA LYS A 199 20.33 -17.35 16.03
C LYS A 199 19.97 -18.82 15.80
N GLN A 200 19.36 -19.17 14.65
CA GLN A 200 18.99 -20.55 14.30
C GLN A 200 20.15 -21.34 13.69
N THR A 201 21.10 -20.69 13.00
CA THR A 201 22.28 -21.34 12.40
C THR A 201 23.48 -21.40 13.33
N HIS A 202 23.40 -20.79 14.51
CA HIS A 202 24.54 -20.59 15.43
C HIS A 202 25.74 -19.90 14.74
N SER A 203 25.46 -19.02 13.77
CA SER A 203 26.47 -18.19 13.11
C SER A 203 26.99 -17.09 14.05
N ASP A 204 28.15 -16.52 13.72
CA ASP A 204 28.75 -15.46 14.52
C ASP A 204 27.93 -14.17 14.46
N SER A 205 27.94 -13.42 15.56
CA SER A 205 27.56 -12.02 15.65
C SER A 205 28.16 -11.13 14.55
N SER A 206 29.37 -11.43 14.05
CA SER A 206 30.00 -10.70 12.94
C SER A 206 29.25 -10.83 11.60
N ASP A 207 28.36 -11.81 11.44
CA ASP A 207 27.45 -11.96 10.30
C ASP A 207 26.22 -11.04 10.36
N LEU A 208 26.01 -10.29 11.45
CA LEU A 208 24.87 -9.38 11.63
C LEU A 208 25.06 -8.04 10.90
N TRP A 209 25.14 -8.08 9.56
CA TRP A 209 25.35 -6.93 8.66
C TRP A 209 24.45 -6.98 7.43
N TRP A 210 24.23 -5.84 6.77
CA TRP A 210 23.55 -5.80 5.47
C TRP A 210 24.06 -4.67 4.58
N ILE A 211 23.79 -4.75 3.27
CA ILE A 211 24.13 -3.67 2.33
C ILE A 211 23.01 -2.61 2.35
N CYS A 212 23.40 -1.38 2.66
CA CYS A 212 22.51 -0.25 2.84
C CYS A 212 22.73 0.78 1.73
N GLU A 213 21.65 1.30 1.15
CA GLU A 213 21.66 2.54 0.37
C GLU A 213 21.48 3.72 1.34
N PHE A 214 22.50 4.56 1.44
CA PHE A 214 22.49 5.75 2.29
C PHE A 214 21.94 6.92 1.50
N TYR A 215 20.84 7.52 1.97
CA TYR A 215 20.28 8.75 1.43
C TYR A 215 20.56 9.93 2.37
N ASP A 216 20.79 11.10 1.78
CA ASP A 216 21.03 12.35 2.51
C ASP A 216 19.75 12.85 3.17
N LYS A 217 19.67 12.75 4.50
CA LYS A 217 18.50 13.21 5.28
C LYS A 217 18.26 14.72 5.17
N ASP A 218 19.31 15.49 4.84
CA ASP A 218 19.32 16.95 4.91
C ASP A 218 18.97 17.59 3.54
N THR A 219 19.09 16.85 2.42
CA THR A 219 18.75 17.34 1.06
C THR A 219 17.67 16.55 0.31
N LEU A 220 17.29 15.35 0.78
CA LEU A 220 16.26 14.51 0.14
C LEU A 220 14.86 15.16 0.22
N PRO A 221 14.15 15.39 -0.92
CA PRO A 221 12.84 16.02 -0.91
C PRO A 221 11.78 15.24 -0.12
N VAL A 222 10.94 15.96 0.62
CA VAL A 222 9.96 15.39 1.57
C VAL A 222 9.07 14.32 0.95
N GLU A 223 8.57 14.55 -0.27
CA GLU A 223 7.73 13.59 -1.01
C GLU A 223 8.48 12.30 -1.38
N LEU A 224 9.75 12.43 -1.75
CA LEU A 224 10.57 11.31 -2.20
C LEU A 224 11.00 10.45 -1.00
N ASP A 225 11.34 11.07 0.13
CA ASP A 225 11.57 10.40 1.40
C ASP A 225 10.31 9.65 1.89
N ILE A 226 9.11 10.25 1.78
CA ILE A 226 7.84 9.55 2.06
C ILE A 226 7.68 8.33 1.13
N LYS A 227 7.86 8.49 -0.18
CA LYS A 227 7.69 7.39 -1.16
C LYS A 227 8.67 6.24 -0.94
N LEU A 228 9.93 6.53 -0.58
CA LEU A 228 10.93 5.52 -0.21
C LEU A 228 10.50 4.77 1.06
N ARG A 229 10.16 5.49 2.13
CA ARG A 229 9.71 4.94 3.43
C ARG A 229 8.43 4.10 3.35
N VAL A 230 7.52 4.43 2.43
CA VAL A 230 6.32 3.64 2.15
C VAL A 230 6.68 2.26 1.57
N ASN A 231 7.76 2.14 0.79
CA ASN A 231 8.35 0.89 0.29
C ASN A 231 7.33 -0.12 -0.33
N ARG A 232 6.29 0.35 -1.01
CA ARG A 232 5.19 -0.51 -1.52
C ARG A 232 5.58 -1.41 -2.71
N ARG A 233 6.72 -1.16 -3.37
CA ARG A 233 7.12 -1.90 -4.59
C ARG A 233 7.53 -3.35 -4.33
N ASP A 234 7.82 -3.71 -3.08
CA ASP A 234 8.05 -5.10 -2.66
C ASP A 234 6.69 -5.78 -2.39
N LEU A 235 6.07 -6.34 -3.44
CA LEU A 235 4.71 -6.94 -3.40
C LEU A 235 4.58 -8.19 -2.49
N THR A 236 5.64 -8.56 -1.78
CA THR A 236 5.70 -9.71 -0.87
C THR A 236 4.92 -9.53 0.43
N LEU A 237 4.55 -8.29 0.79
CA LEU A 237 3.67 -7.99 1.92
C LEU A 237 2.74 -6.77 1.62
N PRO A 238 1.49 -7.00 1.17
CA PRO A 238 0.56 -5.92 0.89
C PRO A 238 0.04 -5.26 2.17
N ASP A 239 -0.02 -3.92 2.18
CA ASP A 239 -0.54 -3.17 3.33
C ASP A 239 -2.06 -3.33 3.49
N THR A 240 -2.52 -3.47 4.74
CA THR A 240 -3.94 -3.34 5.06
C THR A 240 -4.40 -1.91 4.83
N HIS A 241 -5.70 -1.71 4.58
CA HIS A 241 -6.31 -0.39 4.53
C HIS A 241 -5.99 0.50 5.76
N GLY A 242 -5.77 -0.09 6.94
CA GLY A 242 -5.40 0.63 8.16
C GLY A 242 -3.93 1.07 8.19
N GLN A 243 -3.02 0.24 7.67
CA GLN A 243 -1.62 0.63 7.44
C GLN A 243 -1.53 1.75 6.38
N ILE A 244 -2.30 1.65 5.28
CA ILE A 244 -2.39 2.69 4.25
C ILE A 244 -2.91 4.02 4.83
N TRP A 245 -3.89 3.96 5.75
CA TRP A 245 -4.36 5.15 6.47
C TRP A 245 -3.27 5.76 7.35
N LEU A 246 -2.49 4.97 8.10
CA LEU A 246 -1.39 5.49 8.90
C LEU A 246 -0.25 6.08 8.05
N GLN A 247 0.05 5.50 6.88
CA GLN A 247 0.99 6.10 5.92
C GLN A 247 0.49 7.46 5.42
N LEU A 248 -0.82 7.60 5.17
CA LEU A 248 -1.43 8.88 4.79
C LEU A 248 -1.36 9.93 5.90
N VAL A 249 -1.57 9.52 7.16
CA VAL A 249 -1.36 10.36 8.34
C VAL A 249 0.11 10.78 8.44
N SER A 250 1.06 9.84 8.37
CA SER A 250 2.50 10.14 8.44
C SER A 250 2.99 11.04 7.31
N ALA A 251 2.36 10.99 6.12
CA ALA A 251 2.64 11.92 5.03
C ALA A 251 2.12 13.33 5.34
N PHE A 252 0.86 13.44 5.79
CA PHE A 252 0.23 14.71 6.15
C PHE A 252 0.92 15.40 7.34
N ASP A 253 1.32 14.65 8.36
CA ASP A 253 2.03 15.16 9.54
C ASP A 253 3.42 15.73 9.19
N ARG A 254 3.95 15.45 7.99
CA ARG A 254 5.22 15.99 7.47
C ARG A 254 5.05 17.18 6.52
N ASP A 255 3.98 17.18 5.73
CA ASP A 255 3.59 18.30 4.87
C ASP A 255 2.05 18.34 4.77
N PRO A 256 1.38 19.18 5.57
CA PRO A 256 -0.07 19.31 5.55
C PRO A 256 -0.66 19.77 4.22
N THR A 257 0.16 20.32 3.30
CA THR A 257 -0.31 20.81 2.00
C THR A 257 -0.51 19.70 0.97
N LEU A 258 0.13 18.52 1.13
CA LEU A 258 0.13 17.41 0.14
C LEU A 258 -1.26 17.07 -0.40
N PHE A 259 -2.26 17.09 0.48
CA PHE A 259 -3.65 16.68 0.21
C PHE A 259 -4.66 17.83 0.35
N SER A 260 -4.17 19.07 0.36
CA SER A 260 -4.99 20.28 0.46
C SER A 260 -5.70 20.61 -0.86
N VAL A 261 -6.73 21.45 -0.84
CA VAL A 261 -7.45 21.83 -2.07
C VAL A 261 -6.64 22.83 -2.90
N GLU A 262 -5.88 23.69 -2.24
CA GLU A 262 -5.04 24.75 -2.80
C GLU A 262 -3.95 24.14 -3.70
N ARG A 263 -3.29 23.07 -3.23
CA ARG A 263 -2.25 22.35 -3.97
C ARG A 263 -2.79 21.44 -5.08
N ASN A 264 -4.02 20.94 -4.93
CA ASN A 264 -4.57 19.87 -5.79
C ASN A 264 -5.74 20.31 -6.68
N VAL A 265 -6.20 21.56 -6.57
CA VAL A 265 -7.36 22.18 -7.24
C VAL A 265 -8.72 21.56 -6.90
N ASN A 266 -8.85 20.22 -6.90
CA ASN A 266 -10.12 19.53 -6.70
C ASN A 266 -9.94 18.09 -6.19
N LYS A 267 -11.06 17.38 -5.93
CA LYS A 267 -11.05 16.01 -5.40
C LYS A 267 -10.21 15.04 -6.25
N LYS A 268 -10.25 15.11 -7.58
CA LYS A 268 -9.48 14.20 -8.46
C LYS A 268 -7.98 14.47 -8.39
N GLY A 269 -7.57 15.72 -8.15
CA GLY A 269 -6.18 16.05 -7.86
C GLY A 269 -5.71 15.42 -6.55
N ILE A 270 -6.53 15.52 -5.49
CA ILE A 270 -6.23 14.89 -4.19
C ILE A 270 -6.18 13.36 -4.32
N GLU A 271 -7.10 12.76 -5.10
CA GLU A 271 -7.06 11.33 -5.44
C GLU A 271 -5.75 10.94 -6.16
N LYS A 272 -5.28 11.75 -7.12
CA LYS A 272 -4.00 11.53 -7.82
C LYS A 272 -2.79 11.68 -6.88
N SER A 273 -2.74 12.74 -6.07
CA SER A 273 -1.66 13.01 -5.10
C SER A 273 -1.56 11.87 -4.08
N MET A 274 -2.67 11.47 -3.46
CA MET A 274 -2.66 10.32 -2.54
C MET A 274 -2.21 9.03 -3.20
N LEU A 275 -2.62 8.75 -4.46
CA LEU A 275 -2.15 7.55 -5.17
C LEU A 275 -0.64 7.57 -5.43
N ASP A 276 -0.07 8.73 -5.78
CA ASP A 276 1.35 8.88 -6.07
C ASP A 276 2.21 8.86 -4.79
N ILE A 277 1.87 9.66 -3.77
CA ILE A 277 2.59 9.71 -2.49
C ILE A 277 2.58 8.34 -1.78
N LEU A 278 1.44 7.65 -1.78
CA LEU A 278 1.33 6.30 -1.19
C LEU A 278 1.83 5.18 -2.13
N CYS A 279 2.34 5.51 -3.31
CA CYS A 279 2.81 4.55 -4.33
C CYS A 279 1.76 3.53 -4.81
N LEU A 280 0.48 3.87 -4.72
CA LEU A 280 -0.70 3.06 -5.04
C LEU A 280 -1.11 3.08 -6.53
N THR A 281 -0.39 3.79 -7.40
CA THR A 281 -0.81 4.05 -8.80
C THR A 281 -1.03 2.79 -9.65
N SER A 282 -0.44 1.65 -9.27
CA SER A 282 -0.63 0.34 -9.92
C SER A 282 -1.76 -0.51 -9.31
N GLU A 283 -2.34 -0.13 -8.17
CA GLU A 283 -3.39 -0.91 -7.50
C GLU A 283 -4.77 -0.70 -8.18
N ALA A 284 -5.01 -1.43 -9.28
CA ALA A 284 -6.17 -1.31 -10.17
C ALA A 284 -7.58 -1.51 -9.53
N ARG A 285 -7.68 -1.69 -8.21
CA ARG A 285 -8.93 -1.77 -7.43
C ARG A 285 -8.93 -0.97 -6.13
N PHE A 286 -7.91 -0.12 -5.89
CA PHE A 286 -7.83 0.64 -4.65
C PHE A 286 -8.98 1.66 -4.53
N PRO A 287 -9.73 1.72 -3.41
CA PRO A 287 -10.95 2.53 -3.27
C PRO A 287 -10.67 4.02 -3.00
N ILE A 288 -9.81 4.66 -3.80
CA ILE A 288 -9.26 6.01 -3.57
C ILE A 288 -10.33 7.07 -3.32
N SER A 289 -11.43 7.08 -4.09
CA SER A 289 -12.47 8.10 -3.95
C SER A 289 -13.25 7.97 -2.64
N ARG A 290 -13.25 6.78 -2.01
CA ARG A 290 -13.81 6.56 -0.66
C ARG A 290 -12.80 6.98 0.42
N LEU A 291 -11.50 6.72 0.22
CA LEU A 291 -10.43 7.20 1.10
C LEU A 291 -10.45 8.73 1.20
N VAL A 292 -10.46 9.43 0.06
CA VAL A 292 -10.46 10.91 0.03
C VAL A 292 -11.72 11.50 0.69
N THR A 293 -12.88 10.85 0.59
CA THR A 293 -14.08 11.32 1.30
C THR A 293 -13.96 11.13 2.82
N LEU A 294 -13.45 9.98 3.30
CA LEU A 294 -13.20 9.77 4.73
C LEU A 294 -12.12 10.72 5.26
N TRP A 295 -11.06 10.95 4.49
CA TRP A 295 -9.96 11.86 4.85
C TRP A 295 -10.41 13.32 4.97
N ARG A 296 -11.28 13.79 4.07
CA ARG A 296 -11.82 15.16 4.10
C ARG A 296 -12.92 15.37 5.14
N SER A 297 -13.37 14.33 5.83
CA SER A 297 -14.38 14.46 6.89
C SER A 297 -13.71 14.80 8.22
N GLU A 298 -14.01 15.97 8.77
CA GLU A 298 -13.45 16.44 10.04
C GLU A 298 -13.91 15.59 11.24
N ARG A 299 -15.12 15.01 11.18
CA ARG A 299 -15.60 14.06 12.20
C ARG A 299 -14.90 12.70 12.07
N TRP A 300 -14.84 12.14 10.86
CA TRP A 300 -14.36 10.77 10.66
C TRP A 300 -12.83 10.65 10.63
N ARG A 301 -12.07 11.60 10.06
CA ARG A 301 -10.60 11.56 10.00
C ARG A 301 -9.94 11.29 11.36
N PRO A 302 -10.19 12.07 12.45
CA PRO A 302 -9.55 11.82 13.74
C PRO A 302 -10.00 10.51 14.39
N ARG A 303 -11.26 10.09 14.19
CA ARG A 303 -11.79 8.81 14.71
C ARG A 303 -11.12 7.62 14.02
N VAL A 304 -11.01 7.63 12.69
CA VAL A 304 -10.29 6.62 11.92
C VAL A 304 -8.80 6.60 12.28
N THR A 305 -8.16 7.76 12.43
CA THR A 305 -6.75 7.83 12.87
C THR A 305 -6.56 7.24 14.27
N ARG A 306 -7.43 7.54 15.24
CA ARG A 306 -7.36 6.93 16.59
C ARG A 306 -7.59 5.42 16.53
N TRP A 307 -8.54 4.95 15.72
CA TRP A 307 -8.81 3.53 15.50
C TRP A 307 -7.56 2.81 14.94
N CYS A 308 -7.06 3.25 13.78
CA CYS A 308 -5.93 2.66 13.07
C CYS A 308 -4.59 2.71 13.84
N ARG A 309 -4.46 3.51 14.90
CA ARG A 309 -3.30 3.47 15.80
C ARG A 309 -3.23 2.18 16.65
N THR A 310 -4.33 1.45 16.83
CA THR A 310 -4.34 0.13 17.49
C THR A 310 -4.09 -1.02 16.51
N SER A 311 -3.66 -2.19 16.99
CA SER A 311 -3.45 -3.39 16.16
C SER A 311 -4.76 -3.94 15.59
N LEU A 312 -5.78 -4.07 16.45
CA LEU A 312 -7.16 -4.35 16.06
C LEU A 312 -7.65 -3.36 14.99
N GLY A 313 -7.33 -2.08 15.12
CA GLY A 313 -7.72 -1.06 14.15
C GLY A 313 -7.04 -1.21 12.79
N ARG A 314 -5.74 -1.52 12.76
CA ARG A 314 -4.99 -1.80 11.51
C ARG A 314 -5.57 -2.98 10.73
N THR A 315 -6.06 -4.01 11.41
CA THR A 315 -6.59 -5.23 10.79
C THR A 315 -8.08 -5.13 10.43
N THR A 316 -8.88 -4.43 11.24
CA THR A 316 -10.33 -4.29 11.03
C THR A 316 -10.73 -3.12 10.12
N PHE A 317 -9.93 -2.05 10.05
CA PHE A 317 -10.29 -0.89 9.22
C PHE A 317 -10.38 -1.27 7.74
N ASN A 318 -11.48 -0.87 7.11
CA ASN A 318 -11.69 -1.07 5.70
C ASN A 318 -12.36 0.16 5.09
N ILE A 319 -11.63 0.86 4.22
CA ILE A 319 -12.06 2.11 3.57
C ILE A 319 -13.48 2.02 3.00
N SER A 320 -13.86 0.88 2.40
CA SER A 320 -15.18 0.73 1.78
C SER A 320 -16.30 0.52 2.80
N LYS A 321 -16.06 -0.30 3.84
CA LYS A 321 -17.03 -0.50 4.93
C LYS A 321 -17.22 0.78 5.74
N TRP A 322 -16.12 1.44 6.13
CA TRP A 322 -16.16 2.67 6.92
C TRP A 322 -16.79 3.84 6.17
N TYR A 323 -16.58 3.92 4.85
CA TYR A 323 -17.31 4.86 3.99
C TYR A 323 -18.83 4.60 3.97
N GLN A 324 -19.27 3.33 3.98
CA GLN A 324 -20.69 2.98 4.08
C GLN A 324 -21.27 3.35 5.45
N ILE A 325 -20.53 3.09 6.53
CA ILE A 325 -20.92 3.43 7.90
C ILE A 325 -21.14 4.95 8.05
N ALA A 326 -20.17 5.76 7.60
CA ALA A 326 -20.30 7.23 7.55
C ALA A 326 -21.49 7.67 6.66
N GLY A 327 -21.79 6.93 5.61
CA GLY A 327 -22.95 7.17 4.74
C GLY A 327 -24.31 7.00 5.41
N TYR A 328 -24.40 6.20 6.49
CA TYR A 328 -25.65 6.06 7.27
C TYR A 328 -25.93 7.25 8.20
N ARG A 329 -24.94 8.13 8.43
CA ARG A 329 -25.03 9.32 9.30
C ARG A 329 -25.39 9.06 10.77
N LEU A 330 -25.38 7.79 11.22
CA LEU A 330 -25.47 7.37 12.61
C LEU A 330 -24.13 7.56 13.34
N ASP A 331 -23.45 8.67 13.05
CA ASP A 331 -22.05 8.94 13.42
C ASP A 331 -21.80 8.71 14.91
N ASP A 332 -22.66 9.25 15.77
CA ASP A 332 -22.45 9.29 17.21
C ASP A 332 -22.53 7.89 17.84
N TYR A 333 -23.56 7.10 17.49
CA TYR A 333 -23.66 5.67 17.86
C TYR A 333 -22.39 4.88 17.47
N TRP A 334 -21.87 5.09 16.27
CA TRP A 334 -20.64 4.42 15.84
C TRP A 334 -19.40 4.95 16.56
N PHE A 335 -19.31 6.25 16.82
CA PHE A 335 -18.21 6.84 17.57
C PHE A 335 -18.17 6.38 19.02
N ASP A 336 -19.32 6.21 19.67
CA ASP A 336 -19.42 5.68 21.03
C ASP A 336 -19.00 4.20 21.07
N ALA A 337 -19.47 3.38 20.11
CA ALA A 337 -19.05 2.00 19.98
C ALA A 337 -17.54 1.85 19.72
N PHE A 338 -16.94 2.68 18.86
CA PHE A 338 -15.49 2.70 18.66
C PHE A 338 -14.74 3.22 19.90
N TYR A 339 -15.31 4.20 20.62
CA TYR A 339 -14.72 4.78 21.82
C TYR A 339 -14.65 3.77 22.96
N GLN A 340 -15.74 3.04 23.22
CA GLN A 340 -15.78 1.95 24.21
C GLN A 340 -14.66 0.94 23.96
N VAL A 341 -14.55 0.40 22.74
CA VAL A 341 -13.48 -0.54 22.37
C VAL A 341 -12.08 0.07 22.56
N LEU A 342 -11.89 1.36 22.25
CA LEU A 342 -10.62 2.05 22.41
C LEU A 342 -10.23 2.29 23.87
N GLU A 343 -11.17 2.50 24.78
CA GLU A 343 -10.86 2.58 26.22
C GLU A 343 -10.74 1.19 26.86
N THR A 344 -11.48 0.15 26.39
CA THR A 344 -11.23 -1.25 26.78
C THR A 344 -9.80 -1.66 26.42
N LEU A 345 -9.35 -1.38 25.20
CA LEU A 345 -7.95 -1.63 24.79
C LEU A 345 -6.95 -0.82 25.63
N ARG A 346 -7.32 0.37 26.11
CA ARG A 346 -6.46 1.21 26.97
C ARG A 346 -6.35 0.69 28.40
N ALA A 347 -7.36 0.00 28.91
CA ALA A 347 -7.35 -0.61 30.24
C ALA A 347 -6.46 -1.87 30.33
N LEU A 348 -6.03 -2.42 29.20
CA LEU A 348 -5.14 -3.58 29.14
C LEU A 348 -3.66 -3.17 29.28
N PRO A 349 -2.78 -4.07 29.78
CA PRO A 349 -1.33 -3.86 29.77
C PRO A 349 -0.81 -3.50 28.37
N THR A 350 0.14 -2.57 28.28
CA THR A 350 0.60 -1.96 27.02
C THR A 350 1.03 -2.99 25.98
N SER A 351 1.80 -4.00 26.38
CA SER A 351 2.27 -5.08 25.50
C SER A 351 1.12 -5.95 24.95
N THR A 352 -0.01 -6.01 25.63
CA THR A 352 -1.24 -6.70 25.20
C THR A 352 -2.07 -5.82 24.27
N SER A 353 -2.29 -4.55 24.61
CA SER A 353 -3.09 -3.62 23.80
C SER A 353 -2.45 -3.29 22.44
N GLU A 354 -1.12 -3.32 22.35
CA GLU A 354 -0.37 -3.17 21.11
C GLU A 354 -0.37 -4.43 20.21
N SER A 355 -0.59 -5.62 20.78
CA SER A 355 -0.48 -6.90 20.07
C SER A 355 -1.82 -7.52 19.66
N ILE A 356 -2.92 -7.24 20.36
CA ILE A 356 -4.26 -7.83 20.12
C ILE A 356 -4.67 -7.82 18.64
N GLN A 357 -5.02 -9.00 18.15
CA GLN A 357 -5.62 -9.27 16.85
C GLN A 357 -7.15 -9.41 16.95
N ILE A 358 -7.81 -9.50 15.79
CA ILE A 358 -9.27 -9.74 15.72
C ILE A 358 -9.67 -11.10 16.33
N SER A 359 -8.78 -12.11 16.31
CA SER A 359 -8.99 -13.39 16.99
C SER A 359 -9.18 -13.20 18.49
N ASP A 360 -8.26 -12.45 19.09
CA ASP A 360 -8.12 -12.31 20.54
C ASP A 360 -9.23 -11.40 21.07
N TRP A 361 -9.56 -10.35 20.30
CA TRP A 361 -10.75 -9.53 20.52
C TRP A 361 -12.05 -10.33 20.46
N ASN A 362 -12.19 -11.28 19.53
CA ASN A 362 -13.39 -12.14 19.46
C ASN A 362 -13.48 -13.10 20.66
N VAL A 363 -12.35 -13.56 21.22
CA VAL A 363 -12.35 -14.35 22.46
C VAL A 363 -12.76 -13.47 23.64
N LEU A 364 -12.15 -12.29 23.82
CA LEU A 364 -12.51 -11.33 24.88
C LEU A 364 -13.99 -10.93 24.82
N ALA A 365 -14.49 -10.56 23.64
CA ALA A 365 -15.89 -10.20 23.44
C ALA A 365 -16.87 -11.40 23.51
N GLY A 366 -16.36 -12.64 23.44
CA GLY A 366 -17.11 -13.86 23.73
C GLY A 366 -17.22 -14.11 25.23
N SER A 367 -16.09 -14.02 25.96
CA SER A 367 -16.06 -14.14 27.42
C SER A 367 -16.93 -13.08 28.10
N LEU A 368 -16.83 -11.81 27.70
CA LEU A 368 -17.66 -10.70 28.19
C LEU A 368 -19.16 -10.79 27.81
N LYS A 369 -19.57 -11.84 27.09
CA LYS A 369 -20.98 -12.18 26.81
C LYS A 369 -21.40 -13.52 27.43
N SER A 370 -20.45 -14.26 28.03
CA SER A 370 -20.74 -15.46 28.82
C SER A 370 -21.29 -15.07 30.19
N ASP A 371 -20.77 -13.99 30.76
CA ASP A 371 -21.31 -13.37 31.96
C ASP A 371 -22.54 -12.55 31.56
N THR A 372 -23.71 -13.00 32.01
CA THR A 372 -24.98 -12.32 31.73
C THR A 372 -25.00 -10.96 32.41
N TYR A 373 -25.16 -9.92 31.60
CA TYR A 373 -25.43 -8.54 32.04
C TYR A 373 -26.84 -8.49 32.66
N ASP A 374 -26.96 -8.89 33.92
CA ASP A 374 -28.24 -8.88 34.64
C ASP A 374 -28.62 -7.44 35.02
N ALA A 375 -29.91 -7.15 35.06
CA ALA A 375 -30.42 -5.78 35.21
C ALA A 375 -30.24 -5.18 36.62
N ALA A 376 -29.61 -5.92 37.54
CA ALA A 376 -29.34 -5.50 38.91
C ALA A 376 -28.14 -4.54 39.05
N ASP A 377 -27.12 -4.66 38.19
CA ASP A 377 -25.80 -4.00 38.37
C ASP A 377 -25.78 -2.50 38.02
N VAL A 378 -26.95 -1.88 37.79
CA VAL A 378 -27.09 -0.46 37.41
C VAL A 378 -27.35 0.45 38.62
N HIS A 379 -27.48 -0.10 39.83
CA HIS A 379 -27.75 0.67 41.07
C HIS A 379 -26.87 0.26 42.27
N GLN A 380 -25.63 0.76 42.29
CA GLN A 380 -24.86 1.09 43.49
C GLN A 380 -24.16 2.44 43.30
#